data_AF-A0A1B8CAA2-F1
#
_entry.id   AF-A0A1B8CAA2-F1
#
_cell.length_a   1.000
_cell.length_b   1.000
_cell.length_c   1.000
_cell.angle_alpha   90.00
_cell.angle_beta   90.00
_cell.angle_gamma   90.00
#
_symmetry.space_group_name_H-M   'P 1'
#
loop_
_entity.id
_entity.type
_entity.pdbx_description
1 polymer ?
#
loop_
_entity_poly.entity_id
_entity_poly.type
_entity_poly.pdbx_seq_one_letter_code
_entity_poly.pdbx_strand_id
1 'polypeptide(L)'
;MDNENENENREAAILCNPETRFQDQRKDEDQDSDELRQKLMPKGKGCSSQQTSKDKQIQGWLSGSNRPPRPLEAATEILHPNEYSSNGDNYSIGAPSASTRSSAMVAVDVNDSDYRESLSNYNIYIECEEPPIKLMQRATEVIDRPRESAKMEDRVAQEVIWRIKMLQTADEDAFNKELAPDIVPTIIQVPQQRLARLSSQLWFRAVAIPLLPDLLNAPSLLLLPRPKPDYVFGFSKLAFTTRQRGSIMHLVDESSHSYAMPDHNTRFPFLTIEFKSQAKKGTHFVATNQTAGAGAIALNGQLELMRRAYSVTALETNAPRFFSLTIDQAYAQINVHWVGGGPAQGEPYSFHVKVVARHFLDNVEGVRAVAHAVGNILDYGIDTLLPSVCEALDAYETAMVAARDGI
;
A
#
# COMPACT_ATOMS: atom_id res chain seq x y z
N MET A 1 -19.00 -29.43 -68.55
CA MET A 1 -19.13 -30.80 -67.97
C MET A 1 -19.14 -30.62 -66.46
N ASP A 2 -20.10 -29.92 -65.87
CA ASP A 2 -21.57 -30.11 -65.81
C ASP A 2 -21.96 -31.36 -65.05
N ASN A 3 -22.59 -31.12 -63.89
CA ASN A 3 -23.59 -31.87 -63.13
C ASN A 3 -23.39 -31.50 -61.65
N GLU A 4 -24.05 -30.49 -61.09
CA GLU A 4 -25.49 -30.41 -60.80
C GLU A 4 -26.05 -31.71 -60.21
N ASN A 5 -26.43 -31.64 -58.92
CA ASN A 5 -27.65 -32.29 -58.46
C ASN A 5 -28.19 -31.54 -57.23
N GLU A 6 -29.19 -30.72 -57.51
CA GLU A 6 -30.21 -30.24 -56.60
C GLU A 6 -31.02 -31.44 -56.05
N ASN A 7 -31.51 -31.32 -54.82
CA ASN A 7 -32.91 -31.70 -54.59
C ASN A 7 -33.49 -30.94 -53.39
N GLU A 8 -34.40 -30.02 -53.72
CA GLU A 8 -35.39 -29.43 -52.83
C GLU A 8 -36.57 -30.39 -52.61
N ASN A 9 -37.17 -30.36 -51.42
CA ASN A 9 -38.62 -30.22 -51.18
C ASN A 9 -38.90 -30.38 -49.68
N ARG A 10 -39.47 -29.36 -49.01
CA ARG A 10 -40.92 -29.14 -48.76
C ARG A 10 -41.53 -30.26 -47.90
N GLU A 11 -42.27 -30.03 -46.82
CA GLU A 11 -43.27 -28.99 -46.57
C GLU A 11 -43.78 -29.06 -45.11
N ALA A 12 -44.32 -27.93 -44.61
CA ALA A 12 -45.44 -27.75 -43.66
C ALA A 12 -45.40 -28.45 -42.28
N ALA A 13 -45.21 -27.69 -41.18
CA ALA A 13 -46.21 -26.92 -40.43
C ALA A 13 -47.12 -27.78 -39.53
N ILE A 14 -47.15 -27.47 -38.21
CA ILE A 14 -48.35 -27.38 -37.35
C ILE A 14 -47.94 -26.83 -35.97
N LEU A 15 -48.65 -25.76 -35.57
CA LEU A 15 -48.75 -25.15 -34.25
C LEU A 15 -49.06 -26.18 -33.14
N CYS A 16 -48.57 -25.93 -31.91
CA CYS A 16 -49.43 -25.88 -30.72
C CYS A 16 -48.63 -25.46 -29.46
N ASN A 17 -48.95 -24.26 -28.94
CA ASN A 17 -48.81 -23.91 -27.53
C ASN A 17 -49.86 -24.67 -26.70
N PRO A 18 -49.60 -24.88 -25.40
CA PRO A 18 -50.66 -24.67 -24.43
C PRO A 18 -50.22 -23.76 -23.29
N GLU A 19 -50.93 -22.64 -23.16
CA GLU A 19 -51.16 -21.95 -21.90
C GLU A 19 -52.01 -22.85 -20.99
N THR A 20 -51.65 -22.94 -19.71
CA THR A 20 -52.62 -23.28 -18.65
C THR A 20 -52.56 -22.26 -17.53
N ARG A 21 -53.66 -21.49 -17.49
CA ARG A 21 -54.19 -20.72 -16.37
C ARG A 21 -54.24 -21.53 -15.07
N PHE A 22 -53.94 -20.87 -13.96
CA PHE A 22 -54.63 -21.10 -12.68
C PHE A 22 -55.27 -19.78 -12.23
N GLN A 23 -56.59 -19.81 -12.07
CA GLN A 23 -57.40 -18.76 -11.45
C GLN A 23 -57.62 -19.11 -9.97
N ASP A 24 -57.24 -18.17 -9.12
CA ASP A 24 -58.11 -17.44 -8.18
C ASP A 24 -59.28 -18.20 -7.48
N GLN A 25 -59.19 -18.32 -6.15
CA GLN A 25 -60.35 -18.25 -5.26
C GLN A 25 -60.03 -17.36 -4.05
N ARG A 26 -60.79 -16.27 -3.98
CA ARG A 26 -60.95 -15.33 -2.87
C ARG A 26 -61.54 -16.00 -1.63
N LYS A 27 -61.21 -15.46 -0.45
CA LYS A 27 -62.24 -15.04 0.51
C LYS A 27 -61.72 -14.00 1.50
N ASP A 28 -62.46 -12.91 1.54
CA ASP A 28 -62.39 -11.77 2.44
C ASP A 28 -62.72 -12.16 3.89
N GLU A 29 -62.13 -11.45 4.87
CA GLU A 29 -62.87 -10.93 6.02
C GLU A 29 -62.12 -9.74 6.64
N ASP A 30 -62.85 -8.63 6.72
CA ASP A 30 -62.49 -7.32 7.25
C ASP A 30 -62.46 -7.28 8.79
N GLN A 31 -61.83 -6.20 9.31
CA GLN A 31 -62.15 -5.40 10.51
C GLN A 31 -60.90 -5.17 11.40
N ASP A 32 -60.29 -3.99 11.34
CA ASP A 32 -60.70 -2.75 12.04
C ASP A 32 -60.31 -2.77 13.53
N SER A 33 -59.29 -1.99 13.88
CA SER A 33 -59.23 -1.22 15.13
C SER A 33 -57.99 -0.33 15.16
N ASP A 34 -58.25 0.95 14.88
CA ASP A 34 -57.48 2.09 15.32
C ASP A 34 -57.44 2.21 16.86
N GLU A 35 -56.41 2.94 17.33
CA GLU A 35 -56.29 3.64 18.62
C GLU A 35 -56.23 2.83 19.94
N LEU A 36 -55.07 2.89 20.64
CA LEU A 36 -54.86 3.84 21.76
C LEU A 36 -53.55 3.57 22.55
N ARG A 37 -52.94 4.70 22.95
CA ARG A 37 -52.04 4.95 24.11
C ARG A 37 -50.55 4.62 23.94
N GLN A 38 -49.70 5.62 23.76
CA GLN A 38 -49.21 6.62 24.73
C GLN A 38 -48.41 6.05 25.93
N LYS A 39 -47.24 6.68 26.11
CA LYS A 39 -46.41 6.82 27.32
C LYS A 39 -45.55 5.61 27.73
N LEU A 40 -44.23 5.78 27.58
CA LEU A 40 -43.35 6.15 28.69
C LEU A 40 -41.90 6.32 28.18
N MET A 41 -41.45 7.58 28.15
CA MET A 41 -40.03 7.91 28.27
C MET A 41 -39.64 7.95 29.75
N PRO A 42 -38.40 7.63 30.11
CA PRO A 42 -37.72 8.26 31.23
C PRO A 42 -36.64 9.22 30.73
N LYS A 43 -36.83 10.49 31.09
CA LYS A 43 -35.80 11.53 31.16
C LYS A 43 -34.76 11.16 32.22
N GLY A 44 -33.48 11.36 31.87
CA GLY A 44 -32.58 12.24 32.59
C GLY A 44 -31.86 11.72 33.85
N LYS A 45 -30.53 11.70 33.76
CA LYS A 45 -29.49 12.04 34.76
C LYS A 45 -28.15 11.58 34.15
N GLY A 46 -27.06 12.31 34.13
CA GLY A 46 -26.66 13.58 34.68
C GLY A 46 -25.13 13.62 34.55
N CYS A 47 -24.59 14.65 33.92
CA CYS A 47 -23.15 14.88 33.86
C CYS A 47 -22.69 15.29 35.27
N SER A 48 -21.74 14.58 35.86
CA SER A 48 -20.93 15.09 36.97
C SER A 48 -19.61 14.31 37.11
N SER A 49 -18.55 15.11 37.13
CA SER A 49 -17.16 14.87 37.46
C SER A 49 -16.81 13.65 38.32
N GLN A 50 -15.77 12.92 37.90
CA GLN A 50 -14.80 12.33 38.83
C GLN A 50 -13.38 12.41 38.24
N GLN A 51 -12.78 13.57 38.47
CA GLN A 51 -11.35 13.79 38.47
C GLN A 51 -10.87 13.45 39.88
N THR A 52 -10.20 12.31 40.05
CA THR A 52 -9.25 12.00 41.14
C THR A 52 -8.79 10.53 41.03
N SER A 53 -7.74 10.26 40.25
CA SER A 53 -6.82 9.12 40.49
C SER A 53 -5.64 9.13 39.50
N LYS A 54 -4.87 10.23 39.42
CA LYS A 54 -3.61 10.24 38.64
C LYS A 54 -2.38 10.80 39.38
N ASP A 55 -2.51 11.26 40.63
CA ASP A 55 -1.40 11.88 41.37
C ASP A 55 -0.69 10.96 42.39
N LYS A 56 -0.77 9.63 42.26
CA LYS A 56 -0.06 8.70 43.17
C LYS A 56 0.89 7.71 42.50
N GLN A 57 1.22 7.89 41.22
CA GLN A 57 2.12 6.98 40.51
C GLN A 57 3.39 7.64 39.94
N ILE A 58 3.75 8.85 40.40
CA ILE A 58 4.94 9.60 39.95
C ILE A 58 5.82 10.06 41.13
N GLN A 59 5.83 9.35 42.26
CA GLN A 59 6.79 9.63 43.35
C GLN A 59 7.62 8.44 43.85
N GLY A 60 7.54 7.28 43.17
CA GLY A 60 8.35 6.11 43.54
C GLY A 60 9.74 6.01 42.91
N TRP A 61 10.07 6.86 41.93
CA TRP A 61 11.24 6.63 41.05
C TRP A 61 12.42 7.60 41.24
N LEU A 62 12.31 8.59 42.14
CA LEU A 62 13.34 9.63 42.31
C LEU A 62 14.07 9.61 43.66
N SER A 63 14.16 8.46 44.33
CA SER A 63 14.90 8.37 45.60
C SER A 63 15.74 7.11 45.65
N GLY A 64 16.93 7.17 45.07
CA GLY A 64 17.86 6.04 45.12
C GLY A 64 19.16 6.25 44.37
N SER A 65 19.91 7.33 44.62
CA SER A 65 21.36 7.28 44.37
C SER A 65 22.10 8.34 45.18
N ASN A 66 22.76 7.92 46.25
CA ASN A 66 23.78 8.67 46.94
C ASN A 66 24.92 7.71 47.25
N ARG A 67 26.07 7.85 46.57
CA ARG A 67 27.40 7.47 47.06
C ARG A 67 28.51 8.23 46.28
N PRO A 68 29.70 8.40 46.88
CA PRO A 68 30.53 9.61 46.77
C PRO A 68 31.59 9.57 45.65
N PRO A 69 32.26 10.70 45.34
CA PRO A 69 33.17 10.83 44.21
C PRO A 69 34.61 10.37 44.53
N ARG A 70 35.32 9.91 43.50
CA ARG A 70 36.79 9.72 43.48
C ARG A 70 37.34 10.02 42.08
N PRO A 71 38.65 10.31 41.94
CA PRO A 71 39.11 11.53 41.30
C PRO A 71 39.59 11.35 39.86
N LEU A 72 39.71 12.51 39.21
CA LEU A 72 40.20 12.80 37.88
C LEU A 72 41.71 12.51 37.74
N GLU A 73 42.13 11.78 36.71
CA GLU A 73 43.49 11.84 36.18
C GLU A 73 43.48 12.00 34.64
N ALA A 74 44.34 12.92 34.22
CA ALA A 74 44.77 13.37 32.88
C ALA A 74 45.44 12.24 32.05
N ALA A 75 45.74 12.30 30.75
CA ALA A 75 45.56 13.24 29.63
C ALA A 75 45.98 12.49 28.32
N THR A 76 45.79 13.18 27.16
CA THR A 76 46.57 13.10 25.88
C THR A 76 46.57 11.75 25.11
N GLU A 77 46.65 11.59 23.78
CA GLU A 77 46.96 12.44 22.61
C GLU A 77 46.61 11.67 21.30
N ILE A 78 46.08 12.40 20.30
CA ILE A 78 46.19 12.34 18.82
C ILE A 78 46.80 11.09 18.10
N LEU A 79 46.11 10.53 17.07
CA LEU A 79 46.53 10.42 15.63
C LEU A 79 45.75 9.36 14.78
N HIS A 80 45.40 9.79 13.55
CA HIS A 80 44.87 9.08 12.35
C HIS A 80 45.97 8.19 11.65
N PRO A 81 45.78 7.63 10.43
CA PRO A 81 44.78 6.71 9.82
C PRO A 81 45.47 5.52 9.05
N ASN A 82 44.71 4.77 8.22
CA ASN A 82 45.07 3.83 7.12
C ASN A 82 44.72 2.35 7.37
N GLU A 83 44.48 1.47 6.39
CA GLU A 83 43.96 1.44 5.02
C GLU A 83 43.96 -0.08 4.64
N TYR A 84 43.05 -0.52 3.75
CA TYR A 84 43.03 -1.79 2.97
C TYR A 84 42.80 -3.21 3.59
N SER A 85 41.78 -3.86 3.00
CA SER A 85 41.71 -5.24 2.46
C SER A 85 41.29 -6.49 3.29
N SER A 86 40.17 -7.07 2.81
CA SER A 86 39.98 -8.47 2.36
C SER A 86 39.70 -9.63 3.34
N ASN A 87 38.52 -10.25 3.12
CA ASN A 87 38.11 -11.67 3.27
C ASN A 87 38.09 -12.37 4.64
N GLY A 88 36.95 -13.04 4.90
CA GLY A 88 36.93 -14.44 5.35
C GLY A 88 36.57 -14.75 6.80
N ASP A 89 35.35 -15.26 6.96
CA ASP A 89 34.89 -16.30 7.90
C ASP A 89 34.60 -16.03 9.39
N ASN A 90 33.42 -16.58 9.73
CA ASN A 90 32.74 -16.69 11.01
C ASN A 90 33.60 -17.26 12.15
N TYR A 91 33.66 -16.54 13.28
CA TYR A 91 33.56 -17.14 14.62
C TYR A 91 32.91 -16.15 15.60
N SER A 92 31.92 -16.65 16.34
CA SER A 92 31.22 -15.97 17.42
C SER A 92 31.88 -16.33 18.76
N ILE A 93 32.14 -15.33 19.63
CA ILE A 93 32.03 -15.34 21.12
C ILE A 93 32.54 -13.99 21.69
N GLY A 94 31.63 -13.23 22.30
CA GLY A 94 31.75 -12.70 23.68
C GLY A 94 32.69 -11.54 24.07
N ALA A 95 32.10 -10.34 24.17
CA ALA A 95 32.31 -9.25 25.17
C ALA A 95 33.44 -8.20 24.97
N PRO A 96 33.36 -7.00 25.60
CA PRO A 96 32.20 -6.13 25.84
C PRO A 96 32.36 -4.73 25.23
N SER A 97 31.23 -4.07 25.01
CA SER A 97 31.07 -2.74 24.42
C SER A 97 31.79 -1.62 25.19
N ALA A 98 32.76 -0.98 24.54
CA ALA A 98 33.11 0.41 24.83
C ALA A 98 32.13 1.31 24.09
N SER A 99 31.16 1.83 24.84
CA SER A 99 30.13 2.76 24.37
C SER A 99 30.76 4.11 24.02
N THR A 100 31.06 4.32 22.75
CA THR A 100 31.11 5.68 22.19
C THR A 100 29.66 6.07 21.92
N ARG A 101 29.13 6.95 22.78
CA ARG A 101 27.74 7.42 22.76
C ARG A 101 27.52 8.34 21.55
N SER A 102 27.51 7.75 20.35
CA SER A 102 26.84 8.32 19.19
C SER A 102 25.35 8.05 19.42
N SER A 103 24.55 9.10 19.61
CA SER A 103 23.10 9.00 19.61
C SER A 103 22.65 8.66 18.18
N ALA A 104 22.82 7.40 17.79
CA ALA A 104 22.28 6.88 16.55
C ALA A 104 20.76 7.08 16.61
N MET A 105 20.21 7.81 15.65
CA MET A 105 18.76 7.93 15.49
C MET A 105 18.20 6.53 15.28
N VAL A 106 17.34 6.06 16.18
CA VAL A 106 16.70 4.75 16.08
C VAL A 106 15.34 4.96 15.43
N ALA A 107 15.09 4.32 14.29
CA ALA A 107 13.78 4.32 13.66
C ALA A 107 12.78 3.52 14.51
N VAL A 108 11.50 3.90 14.47
CA VAL A 108 10.42 3.16 15.15
C VAL A 108 10.25 1.76 14.55
N ASP A 109 9.90 0.76 15.36
CA ASP A 109 9.68 -0.61 14.89
C ASP A 109 8.25 -0.77 14.38
N VAL A 110 8.09 -1.33 13.18
CA VAL A 110 6.79 -1.61 12.56
C VAL A 110 5.92 -2.59 13.36
N ASN A 111 6.54 -3.35 14.26
CA ASN A 111 5.90 -4.30 15.16
C ASN A 111 5.42 -3.66 16.47
N ASP A 112 5.82 -2.42 16.75
CA ASP A 112 5.40 -1.73 17.98
C ASP A 112 3.89 -1.46 17.95
N SER A 113 3.23 -1.64 19.10
CA SER A 113 1.77 -1.49 19.21
C SER A 113 1.29 -0.06 18.92
N ASP A 114 2.16 0.92 19.12
CA ASP A 114 1.96 2.35 18.88
C ASP A 114 2.56 2.82 17.54
N TYR A 115 3.02 1.91 16.67
CA TYR A 115 3.58 2.31 15.36
C TYR A 115 2.59 3.14 14.52
N ARG A 116 1.28 2.88 14.64
CA ARG A 116 0.26 3.69 13.94
C ARG A 116 0.12 5.11 14.50
N GLU A 117 0.48 5.34 15.77
CA GLU A 117 0.61 6.71 16.32
C GLU A 117 1.81 7.41 15.66
N SER A 118 2.93 6.69 15.50
CA SER A 118 4.07 7.20 14.74
C SER A 118 3.68 7.54 13.31
N LEU A 119 2.92 6.69 12.60
CA LEU A 119 2.39 7.01 11.26
C LEU A 119 1.52 8.28 11.26
N SER A 120 0.68 8.48 12.28
CA SER A 120 -0.18 9.66 12.37
C SER A 120 0.59 10.98 12.53
N ASN A 121 1.78 10.95 13.12
CA ASN A 121 2.68 12.12 13.20
C ASN A 121 3.19 12.58 11.81
N TYR A 122 3.06 11.71 10.80
CA TYR A 122 3.36 11.96 9.39
C TYR A 122 2.10 12.10 8.52
N ASN A 123 0.92 12.29 9.13
CA ASN A 123 -0.38 12.26 8.46
C ASN A 123 -0.62 10.98 7.63
N ILE A 124 -0.14 9.83 8.10
CA ILE A 124 -0.42 8.54 7.47
C ILE A 124 -1.43 7.78 8.32
N TYR A 125 -2.56 7.40 7.71
CA TYR A 125 -3.70 6.79 8.38
C TYR A 125 -4.10 5.46 7.71
N ILE A 126 -4.47 4.48 8.53
CA ILE A 126 -4.89 3.15 8.07
C ILE A 126 -6.27 2.86 8.63
N GLU A 127 -7.28 2.75 7.76
CA GLU A 127 -8.68 2.50 8.11
C GLU A 127 -9.30 3.52 9.09
N CYS A 128 -8.75 4.74 9.18
CA CYS A 128 -9.28 5.79 10.09
C CYS A 128 -10.38 6.64 9.44
N GLU A 129 -10.29 6.92 8.14
CA GLU A 129 -11.24 7.74 7.40
C GLU A 129 -11.94 6.92 6.31
N GLU A 130 -13.15 7.36 5.96
CA GLU A 130 -13.88 6.79 4.83
C GLU A 130 -13.38 7.39 3.51
N PRO A 131 -12.92 6.55 2.56
CA PRO A 131 -12.47 7.02 1.27
C PRO A 131 -13.62 7.63 0.45
N PRO A 132 -13.31 8.49 -0.55
CA PRO A 132 -14.31 8.93 -1.51
C PRO A 132 -15.03 7.74 -2.17
N ILE A 133 -16.36 7.76 -2.21
CA ILE A 133 -17.16 6.65 -2.77
C ILE A 133 -16.72 6.28 -4.18
N LYS A 134 -16.46 7.28 -5.02
CA LYS A 134 -15.99 7.09 -6.40
C LYS A 134 -14.59 6.47 -6.49
N LEU A 135 -13.72 6.74 -5.53
CA LEU A 135 -12.41 6.10 -5.44
C LEU A 135 -12.59 4.60 -5.20
N MET A 136 -13.43 4.21 -4.24
CA MET A 136 -13.68 2.80 -3.93
C MET A 136 -14.32 2.08 -5.12
N GLN A 137 -15.32 2.69 -5.76
CA GLN A 137 -15.94 2.14 -6.96
C GLN A 137 -14.90 1.87 -8.05
N ARG A 138 -14.06 2.87 -8.37
CA ARG A 138 -13.00 2.71 -9.39
C ARG A 138 -11.93 1.70 -8.97
N ALA A 139 -11.56 1.65 -7.69
CA ALA A 139 -10.60 0.67 -7.20
C ALA A 139 -11.14 -0.77 -7.36
N THR A 140 -12.41 -0.98 -7.03
CA THR A 140 -13.14 -2.24 -7.27
C THR A 140 -13.23 -2.56 -8.76
N GLU A 141 -13.61 -1.60 -9.60
CA GLU A 141 -13.67 -1.76 -11.06
C GLU A 141 -12.30 -2.17 -11.64
N VAL A 142 -11.21 -1.59 -11.15
CA VAL A 142 -9.85 -1.97 -11.55
C VAL A 142 -9.59 -3.43 -11.20
N ILE A 143 -9.76 -3.84 -9.93
CA ILE A 143 -9.40 -5.20 -9.52
C ILE A 143 -10.31 -6.27 -10.15
N ASP A 144 -11.58 -5.97 -10.38
CA ASP A 144 -12.58 -6.92 -10.89
C ASP A 144 -12.71 -6.90 -12.43
N ARG A 145 -11.98 -6.00 -13.12
CA ARG A 145 -12.04 -5.84 -14.59
C ARG A 145 -11.89 -7.19 -15.29
N PRO A 146 -12.83 -7.60 -16.16
CA PRO A 146 -12.68 -8.82 -16.95
C PRO A 146 -11.41 -8.77 -17.80
N ARG A 147 -10.67 -9.88 -17.87
CA ARG A 147 -9.44 -9.98 -18.67
C ARG A 147 -9.59 -11.03 -19.76
N GLU A 148 -9.04 -10.69 -20.92
CA GLU A 148 -8.93 -11.59 -22.07
C GLU A 148 -7.76 -12.59 -21.92
N SER A 149 -6.81 -12.29 -21.02
CA SER A 149 -5.70 -13.19 -20.74
C SER A 149 -6.18 -14.52 -20.17
N ALA A 150 -5.46 -15.59 -20.50
CA ALA A 150 -5.80 -16.93 -20.04
C ALA A 150 -5.90 -16.96 -18.52
N LYS A 151 -7.06 -17.40 -18.02
CA LYS A 151 -7.26 -17.64 -16.59
C LYS A 151 -6.29 -18.71 -16.13
N MET A 152 -5.77 -18.57 -14.91
CA MET A 152 -4.95 -19.61 -14.27
C MET A 152 -5.72 -20.93 -14.29
N GLU A 153 -5.12 -21.97 -14.86
CA GLU A 153 -5.73 -23.29 -14.98
C GLU A 153 -6.02 -23.90 -13.60
N ASP A 154 -7.06 -24.72 -13.49
CA ASP A 154 -7.49 -25.36 -12.23
C ASP A 154 -6.34 -26.13 -11.60
N ARG A 155 -5.57 -26.86 -12.43
CA ARG A 155 -4.42 -27.64 -11.98
C ARG A 155 -3.34 -26.75 -11.34
N VAL A 156 -3.04 -25.61 -11.94
CA VAL A 156 -2.05 -24.66 -11.42
C VAL A 156 -2.54 -24.08 -10.10
N ALA A 157 -3.79 -23.64 -10.04
CA ALA A 157 -4.38 -23.10 -8.80
C ALA A 157 -4.39 -24.14 -7.66
N GLN A 158 -4.74 -25.40 -7.96
CA GLN A 158 -4.69 -26.49 -6.99
C GLN A 158 -3.26 -26.77 -6.50
N GLU A 159 -2.26 -26.65 -7.38
CA GLU A 159 -0.86 -26.76 -7.00
C GLU A 159 -0.43 -25.64 -6.05
N VAL A 160 -0.86 -24.39 -6.30
CA VAL A 160 -0.63 -23.25 -5.40
C VAL A 160 -1.23 -23.52 -4.01
N ILE A 161 -2.49 -23.97 -3.96
CA ILE A 161 -3.18 -24.31 -2.70
C ILE A 161 -2.45 -25.43 -1.96
N TRP A 162 -1.97 -26.45 -2.68
CA TRP A 162 -1.20 -27.53 -2.10
C TRP A 162 0.13 -27.03 -1.53
N ARG A 163 0.87 -26.16 -2.25
CA ARG A 163 2.11 -25.56 -1.77
C ARG A 163 1.89 -24.69 -0.54
N ILE A 164 0.83 -23.88 -0.49
CA ILE A 164 0.44 -23.12 0.70
C ILE A 164 0.31 -24.02 1.92
N LYS A 165 -0.38 -25.17 1.77
CA LYS A 165 -0.54 -26.15 2.85
C LYS A 165 0.80 -26.74 3.30
N MET A 166 1.71 -26.99 2.37
CA MET A 166 3.05 -27.49 2.68
C MET A 166 3.93 -26.45 3.39
N LEU A 167 3.71 -25.15 3.11
CA LEU A 167 4.49 -24.04 3.64
C LEU A 167 3.88 -23.40 4.91
N GLN A 168 2.91 -24.07 5.57
CA GLN A 168 2.27 -23.55 6.78
C GLN A 168 3.23 -23.22 7.92
N THR A 169 4.37 -23.93 8.01
CA THR A 169 5.41 -23.71 9.03
C THR A 169 6.66 -23.00 8.51
N ALA A 170 6.69 -22.66 7.22
CA ALA A 170 7.82 -22.01 6.57
C ALA A 170 8.00 -20.57 7.08
N ASP A 171 9.22 -20.03 6.98
CA ASP A 171 9.44 -18.61 7.22
C ASP A 171 9.03 -17.74 6.02
N GLU A 172 9.11 -16.41 6.19
CA GLU A 172 8.73 -15.43 5.16
C GLU A 172 9.59 -15.55 3.90
N ASP A 173 10.88 -15.84 4.06
CA ASP A 173 11.83 -15.96 2.96
C ASP A 173 11.53 -17.17 2.07
N ALA A 174 11.29 -18.33 2.68
CA ALA A 174 10.91 -19.55 1.97
C ALA A 174 9.51 -19.39 1.34
N PHE A 175 8.55 -18.84 2.10
CA PHE A 175 7.21 -18.57 1.59
C PHE A 175 7.23 -17.62 0.38
N ASN A 176 7.98 -16.53 0.46
CA ASN A 176 8.12 -15.56 -0.61
C ASN A 176 8.78 -16.19 -1.85
N LYS A 177 9.95 -16.86 -1.70
CA LYS A 177 10.68 -17.43 -2.84
C LYS A 177 9.91 -18.54 -3.55
N GLU A 178 9.21 -19.38 -2.81
CA GLU A 178 8.55 -20.57 -3.36
C GLU A 178 7.13 -20.29 -3.86
N LEU A 179 6.40 -19.37 -3.22
CA LEU A 179 4.97 -19.18 -3.49
C LEU A 179 4.63 -17.86 -4.18
N ALA A 180 5.38 -16.78 -3.93
CA ALA A 180 5.09 -15.50 -4.57
C ALA A 180 4.98 -15.60 -6.10
N PRO A 181 5.86 -16.35 -6.79
CA PRO A 181 5.74 -16.56 -8.23
C PRO A 181 4.47 -17.29 -8.68
N ASP A 182 3.95 -18.18 -7.85
CA ASP A 182 2.79 -19.00 -8.21
C ASP A 182 1.48 -18.21 -8.04
N ILE A 183 1.38 -17.42 -6.97
CA ILE A 183 0.23 -16.55 -6.72
C ILE A 183 0.24 -15.34 -7.66
N VAL A 184 1.42 -14.78 -7.91
CA VAL A 184 1.61 -13.59 -8.72
C VAL A 184 2.63 -13.89 -9.82
N PRO A 185 2.22 -14.55 -10.93
CA PRO A 185 3.11 -14.94 -12.02
C PRO A 185 3.93 -13.81 -12.62
N THR A 186 3.40 -12.58 -12.56
CA THR A 186 4.08 -11.37 -13.05
C THR A 186 5.31 -10.99 -12.24
N ILE A 187 5.53 -11.62 -11.08
CA ILE A 187 6.79 -11.53 -10.34
C ILE A 187 7.94 -12.13 -11.15
N ILE A 188 7.77 -13.27 -11.83
CA ILE A 188 8.85 -13.83 -12.65
C ILE A 188 8.96 -13.08 -13.98
N GLN A 189 7.81 -12.85 -14.62
CA GLN A 189 7.77 -12.30 -15.98
C GLN A 189 6.94 -11.03 -15.99
N VAL A 190 7.62 -9.90 -16.00
CA VAL A 190 6.97 -8.60 -16.17
C VAL A 190 6.41 -8.54 -17.60
N PRO A 191 5.09 -8.39 -17.78
CA PRO A 191 4.44 -8.63 -19.07
C PRO A 191 4.80 -7.58 -20.13
N GLN A 192 5.34 -6.44 -19.74
CA GLN A 192 5.65 -5.33 -20.64
C GLN A 192 6.99 -4.67 -20.29
N GLN A 193 7.77 -4.32 -21.31
CA GLN A 193 9.07 -3.65 -21.13
C GLN A 193 8.95 -2.26 -20.46
N ARG A 194 7.77 -1.66 -20.48
CA ARG A 194 7.47 -0.37 -19.83
C ARG A 194 7.25 -0.51 -18.32
N LEU A 195 7.04 -1.72 -17.82
CA LEU A 195 6.97 -1.99 -16.38
C LEU A 195 8.35 -2.37 -15.85
N ALA A 196 8.60 -1.98 -14.60
CA ALA A 196 9.73 -2.43 -13.81
C ALA A 196 9.20 -3.14 -12.57
N ARG A 197 9.92 -4.19 -12.17
CA ARG A 197 9.72 -4.89 -10.91
C ARG A 197 11.04 -4.93 -10.18
N LEU A 198 11.02 -4.60 -8.89
CA LEU A 198 12.15 -4.79 -8.00
C LEU A 198 11.71 -5.58 -6.77
N SER A 199 12.65 -6.29 -6.15
CA SER A 199 12.39 -7.13 -4.98
C SER A 199 13.32 -6.76 -3.83
N SER A 200 12.74 -6.63 -2.63
CA SER A 200 13.46 -6.48 -1.35
C SER A 200 14.53 -5.37 -1.33
N GLN A 201 14.30 -4.28 -2.06
CA GLN A 201 15.23 -3.14 -2.11
C GLN A 201 14.77 -2.02 -1.17
N LEU A 202 15.69 -1.54 -0.33
CA LEU A 202 15.43 -0.40 0.53
C LEU A 202 15.26 0.87 -0.31
N TRP A 203 14.24 1.67 -0.01
CA TRP A 203 13.94 2.95 -0.68
C TRP A 203 14.82 4.09 -0.16
N PHE A 204 16.14 3.95 -0.32
CA PHE A 204 17.12 4.86 0.27
C PHE A 204 17.21 6.24 -0.43
N ARG A 205 16.61 6.38 -1.62
CA ARG A 205 16.62 7.63 -2.38
C ARG A 205 15.31 8.40 -2.30
N ALA A 206 14.30 7.83 -1.65
CA ALA A 206 12.99 8.45 -1.56
C ALA A 206 13.03 9.69 -0.69
N VAL A 207 12.28 10.72 -1.10
CA VAL A 207 11.93 11.83 -0.21
C VAL A 207 10.99 11.28 0.87
N ALA A 208 11.38 11.44 2.13
CA ALA A 208 10.55 11.03 3.26
C ALA A 208 9.30 11.91 3.35
N ILE A 209 8.24 11.38 3.95
CA ILE A 209 7.08 12.20 4.32
C ILE A 209 7.50 13.14 5.45
N PRO A 210 7.20 14.45 5.37
CA PRO A 210 7.53 15.38 6.44
C PRO A 210 6.67 15.12 7.67
N LEU A 211 7.24 15.38 8.85
CA LEU A 211 6.48 15.46 10.10
C LEU A 211 5.49 16.62 10.05
N LEU A 212 4.39 16.49 10.80
CA LEU A 212 3.48 17.61 11.03
C LEU A 212 4.24 18.85 11.57
N PRO A 213 3.91 20.08 11.10
CA PRO A 213 4.58 21.31 11.53
C PRO A 213 4.62 21.49 13.05
N ASP A 214 3.54 21.09 13.73
CA ASP A 214 3.40 21.19 15.19
C ASP A 214 4.36 20.25 15.95
N LEU A 215 4.95 19.27 15.26
CA LEU A 215 5.87 18.27 15.81
C LEU A 215 7.33 18.50 15.43
N LEU A 216 7.67 19.60 14.75
CA LEU A 216 9.05 19.89 14.32
C LEU A 216 10.05 20.05 15.48
N ASN A 217 9.56 20.31 16.69
CA ASN A 217 10.38 20.39 17.91
C ASN A 217 10.41 19.07 18.72
N ALA A 218 9.75 18.01 18.24
CA ALA A 218 9.74 16.73 18.93
C ALA A 218 11.12 16.02 18.82
N PRO A 219 11.52 15.22 19.83
CA PRO A 219 12.77 14.47 19.78
C PRO A 219 12.85 13.58 18.54
N SER A 220 14.07 13.38 18.03
CA SER A 220 14.41 12.60 16.82
C SER A 220 14.08 11.09 16.86
N LEU A 221 13.23 10.66 17.80
CA LEU A 221 12.77 9.29 18.03
C LEU A 221 11.57 8.90 17.15
N LEU A 222 11.12 9.77 16.26
CA LEU A 222 9.90 9.55 15.47
C LEU A 222 10.16 9.07 14.03
N LEU A 223 11.41 8.82 13.63
CA LEU A 223 11.69 8.48 12.23
C LEU A 223 11.02 7.16 11.83
N LEU A 224 10.15 7.23 10.83
CA LEU A 224 9.62 6.04 10.18
C LEU A 224 10.75 5.26 9.49
N PRO A 225 10.72 3.92 9.55
CA PRO A 225 11.66 3.10 8.82
C PRO A 225 11.50 3.31 7.32
N ARG A 226 12.62 3.33 6.60
CA ARG A 226 12.58 3.40 5.14
C ARG A 226 11.93 2.13 4.59
N PRO A 227 10.95 2.22 3.67
CA PRO A 227 10.31 1.04 3.12
C PRO A 227 11.31 0.11 2.41
N LYS A 228 11.07 -1.19 2.56
CA LYS A 228 11.76 -2.26 1.83
C LYS A 228 10.73 -3.31 1.39
N PRO A 229 9.87 -2.99 0.42
CA PRO A 229 8.84 -3.93 -0.02
C PRO A 229 9.44 -5.22 -0.56
N ASP A 230 8.80 -6.35 -0.28
CA ASP A 230 9.17 -7.63 -0.89
C ASP A 230 9.14 -7.55 -2.41
N TYR A 231 8.08 -6.93 -2.97
CA TYR A 231 8.03 -6.56 -4.36
C TYR A 231 7.44 -5.16 -4.55
N VAL A 232 7.96 -4.45 -5.54
CA VAL A 232 7.42 -3.19 -6.02
C VAL A 232 7.28 -3.24 -7.54
N PHE A 233 6.17 -2.72 -8.03
CA PHE A 233 5.94 -2.45 -9.44
C PHE A 233 5.79 -0.95 -9.68
N GLY A 234 6.40 -0.51 -10.77
CA GLY A 234 6.28 0.83 -11.30
C GLY A 234 6.74 0.85 -12.75
N PHE A 235 7.14 2.01 -13.23
CA PHE A 235 7.53 2.19 -14.62
C PHE A 235 9.04 2.04 -14.83
N SER A 236 9.41 1.36 -15.90
CA SER A 236 10.81 1.20 -16.30
C SER A 236 11.34 2.48 -16.96
N LYS A 237 12.65 2.53 -17.19
CA LYS A 237 13.28 3.60 -17.98
C LYS A 237 12.70 3.69 -19.40
N LEU A 238 12.27 2.56 -19.97
CA LEU A 238 11.74 2.47 -21.34
C LEU A 238 10.31 3.01 -21.46
N ALA A 239 9.63 3.23 -20.34
CA ALA A 239 8.30 3.82 -20.33
C ALA A 239 8.29 5.31 -20.74
N PHE A 240 9.45 5.97 -20.69
CA PHE A 240 9.61 7.41 -20.81
C PHE A 240 10.55 7.82 -21.94
N THR A 241 10.25 8.96 -22.57
CA THR A 241 11.13 9.58 -23.58
C THR A 241 12.42 10.12 -22.95
N THR A 242 13.42 10.45 -23.76
CA THR A 242 14.67 11.05 -23.26
C THR A 242 14.42 12.34 -22.48
N ARG A 243 13.47 13.17 -22.93
CA ARG A 243 13.15 14.45 -22.28
C ARG A 243 12.44 14.23 -20.95
N GLN A 244 11.42 13.39 -20.92
CA GLN A 244 10.73 12.98 -19.68
C GLN A 244 11.69 12.40 -18.65
N ARG A 245 12.67 11.59 -19.07
CA ARG A 245 13.72 11.09 -18.17
C ARG A 245 14.58 12.22 -17.60
N GLY A 246 14.87 13.26 -18.38
CA GLY A 246 15.51 14.48 -17.89
C GLY A 246 14.68 15.15 -16.81
N SER A 247 13.38 15.36 -17.05
CA SER A 247 12.45 15.94 -16.06
C SER A 247 12.38 15.12 -14.77
N ILE A 248 12.37 13.79 -14.86
CA ILE A 248 12.41 12.89 -13.69
C ILE A 248 13.67 13.14 -12.84
N MET A 249 14.83 13.42 -13.44
CA MET A 249 16.07 13.70 -12.69
C MET A 249 16.02 15.04 -11.95
N HIS A 250 15.18 15.98 -12.38
CA HIS A 250 14.96 17.24 -11.69
C HIS A 250 13.84 17.18 -10.64
N LEU A 251 13.10 16.08 -10.58
CA LEU A 251 12.07 15.84 -9.56
C LEU A 251 12.71 15.34 -8.24
N VAL A 252 13.48 16.22 -7.61
CA VAL A 252 14.20 15.99 -6.36
C VAL A 252 13.89 17.04 -5.29
N ASP A 253 14.15 16.71 -4.04
CA ASP A 253 14.19 17.66 -2.91
C ASP A 253 15.52 18.42 -2.85
N GLU A 254 15.67 19.29 -1.85
CA GLU A 254 16.90 20.07 -1.61
C GLU A 254 18.12 19.19 -1.30
N SER A 255 17.90 17.97 -0.80
CA SER A 255 18.93 16.97 -0.49
C SER A 255 19.20 16.00 -1.65
N SER A 256 18.67 16.27 -2.85
CA SER A 256 18.79 15.41 -4.03
C SER A 256 18.16 14.01 -3.88
N HIS A 257 17.28 13.81 -2.91
CA HIS A 257 16.40 12.65 -2.86
C HIS A 257 15.31 12.78 -3.92
N SER A 258 14.90 11.66 -4.51
CA SER A 258 13.94 11.64 -5.62
C SER A 258 12.52 11.42 -5.14
N TYR A 259 11.61 12.22 -5.69
CA TYR A 259 10.17 12.01 -5.58
C TYR A 259 9.67 10.92 -6.54
N ALA A 260 10.38 10.68 -7.65
CA ALA A 260 9.95 9.74 -8.68
C ALA A 260 10.60 8.35 -8.55
N MET A 261 11.81 8.28 -7.99
CA MET A 261 12.66 7.08 -8.02
C MET A 261 13.08 6.70 -6.61
N PRO A 262 12.18 6.06 -5.82
CA PRO A 262 12.53 5.62 -4.48
C PRO A 262 13.62 4.54 -4.50
N ASP A 263 13.67 3.77 -5.60
CA ASP A 263 14.76 2.90 -5.98
C ASP A 263 15.34 3.32 -7.36
N HIS A 264 16.52 2.82 -7.73
CA HIS A 264 17.24 3.25 -8.94
C HIS A 264 16.62 2.74 -10.26
N ASN A 265 15.68 1.80 -10.20
CA ASN A 265 15.14 1.10 -11.37
C ASN A 265 13.69 1.47 -11.66
N THR A 266 12.87 1.55 -10.61
CA THR A 266 11.44 1.81 -10.64
C THR A 266 11.17 3.30 -10.57
N ARG A 267 10.34 3.79 -11.50
CA ARG A 267 9.84 5.18 -11.53
C ARG A 267 8.36 5.18 -11.21
N PHE A 268 7.93 6.10 -10.36
CA PHE A 268 6.55 6.25 -9.91
C PHE A 268 5.89 4.90 -9.57
N PRO A 269 6.33 4.24 -8.48
CA PRO A 269 5.68 3.02 -8.03
C PRO A 269 4.18 3.20 -7.88
N PHE A 270 3.43 2.16 -8.23
CA PHE A 270 1.96 2.16 -8.12
C PHE A 270 1.41 0.86 -7.53
N LEU A 271 2.27 -0.13 -7.25
CA LEU A 271 1.90 -1.34 -6.52
C LEU A 271 3.07 -1.82 -5.67
N THR A 272 2.81 -2.13 -4.39
CA THR A 272 3.74 -2.89 -3.53
C THR A 272 3.09 -4.17 -3.03
N ILE A 273 3.92 -5.19 -2.80
CA ILE A 273 3.50 -6.47 -2.26
C ILE A 273 4.38 -6.79 -1.06
N GLU A 274 3.76 -7.21 0.04
CA GLU A 274 4.41 -7.75 1.23
C GLU A 274 3.90 -9.16 1.52
N PHE A 275 4.82 -10.10 1.70
CA PHE A 275 4.51 -11.43 2.17
C PHE A 275 4.74 -11.49 3.68
N LYS A 276 3.95 -12.30 4.36
CA LYS A 276 4.13 -12.58 5.79
C LYS A 276 3.96 -14.06 6.03
N SER A 277 4.75 -14.58 6.96
CA SER A 277 4.55 -15.93 7.48
C SER A 277 3.84 -15.90 8.83
N GLN A 278 2.65 -16.48 8.89
CA GLN A 278 1.92 -16.71 10.14
C GLN A 278 2.74 -17.52 11.14
N ALA A 279 3.53 -18.49 10.68
CA ALA A 279 4.41 -19.32 11.53
C ALA A 279 5.50 -18.51 12.24
N LYS A 280 5.87 -17.35 11.70
CA LYS A 280 6.86 -16.43 12.29
C LYS A 280 6.21 -15.21 12.92
N LYS A 281 4.91 -15.28 13.24
CA LYS A 281 4.12 -14.17 13.80
C LYS A 281 4.03 -12.95 12.88
N GLY A 282 4.33 -13.12 11.59
CA GLY A 282 4.03 -12.12 10.57
C GLY A 282 2.51 -11.99 10.44
N THR A 283 2.01 -10.77 10.35
CA THR A 283 0.57 -10.50 10.25
C THR A 283 0.28 -9.48 9.16
N HIS A 284 -0.94 -9.54 8.61
CA HIS A 284 -1.44 -8.48 7.73
C HIS A 284 -1.42 -7.11 8.40
N PHE A 285 -1.51 -7.02 9.73
CA PHE A 285 -1.39 -5.75 10.45
C PHE A 285 -0.01 -5.11 10.22
N VAL A 286 1.07 -5.86 10.43
CA VAL A 286 2.45 -5.38 10.23
C VAL A 286 2.72 -5.10 8.75
N ALA A 287 2.26 -5.97 7.85
CA ALA A 287 2.41 -5.74 6.40
C ALA A 287 1.64 -4.49 5.92
N THR A 288 0.46 -4.22 6.49
CA THR A 288 -0.29 -3.00 6.16
C THR A 288 0.42 -1.75 6.69
N ASN A 289 1.01 -1.82 7.89
CA ASN A 289 1.85 -0.74 8.43
C ASN A 289 3.06 -0.45 7.51
N GLN A 290 3.74 -1.49 7.01
CA GLN A 290 4.87 -1.36 6.08
C GLN A 290 4.43 -0.74 4.74
N THR A 291 3.34 -1.25 4.15
CA THR A 291 2.86 -0.75 2.86
C THR A 291 2.26 0.65 2.94
N ALA A 292 1.74 1.08 4.09
CA ALA A 292 1.24 2.44 4.28
C ALA A 292 2.35 3.50 4.11
N GLY A 293 3.53 3.24 4.71
CA GLY A 293 4.70 4.11 4.52
C GLY A 293 5.17 4.16 3.06
N ALA A 294 5.20 3.00 2.39
CA ALA A 294 5.55 2.92 0.97
C ALA A 294 4.54 3.68 0.08
N GLY A 295 3.24 3.49 0.32
CA GLY A 295 2.18 4.15 -0.43
C GLY A 295 2.18 5.66 -0.24
N ALA A 296 2.39 6.14 0.99
CA ALA A 296 2.52 7.57 1.26
C ALA A 296 3.68 8.20 0.47
N ILE A 297 4.87 7.59 0.50
CA ILE A 297 6.04 8.06 -0.27
C ILE A 297 5.74 8.11 -1.77
N ALA A 298 5.13 7.04 -2.32
CA ALA A 298 4.83 6.97 -3.74
C ALA A 298 3.79 8.04 -4.16
N LEU A 299 2.74 8.23 -3.37
CA LEU A 299 1.72 9.25 -3.61
C LEU A 299 2.26 10.67 -3.48
N ASN A 300 3.13 10.92 -2.49
CA ASN A 300 3.83 12.21 -2.34
C ASN A 300 4.66 12.53 -3.59
N GLY A 301 5.31 11.52 -4.18
CA GLY A 301 6.03 11.66 -5.43
C GLY A 301 5.16 12.10 -6.61
N GLN A 302 3.97 11.49 -6.74
CA GLN A 302 3.00 11.86 -7.78
C GLN A 302 2.41 13.25 -7.54
N LEU A 303 2.11 13.58 -6.28
CA LEU A 303 1.60 14.89 -5.89
C LEU A 303 2.61 16.01 -6.23
N GLU A 304 3.89 15.79 -5.95
CA GLU A 304 4.94 16.77 -6.24
C GLU A 304 5.12 16.98 -7.75
N LEU A 305 5.00 15.92 -8.55
CA LEU A 305 4.98 16.04 -10.01
C LEU A 305 3.82 16.94 -10.46
N MET A 306 2.60 16.67 -10.01
CA MET A 306 1.42 17.45 -10.39
C MET A 306 1.53 18.91 -9.95
N ARG A 307 2.08 19.15 -8.75
CA ARG A 307 2.31 20.49 -8.21
C ARG A 307 3.27 21.29 -9.08
N ARG A 308 4.39 20.70 -9.49
CA ARG A 308 5.38 21.37 -10.35
C ARG A 308 4.93 21.49 -11.81
N ALA A 309 4.11 20.58 -12.28
CA ALA A 309 3.59 20.57 -13.65
C ALA A 309 2.51 21.63 -13.89
N TYR A 310 1.58 21.76 -12.95
CA TYR A 310 0.34 22.53 -13.18
C TYR A 310 0.11 23.65 -12.17
N SER A 311 1.00 23.82 -11.18
CA SER A 311 0.76 24.67 -10.01
C SER A 311 -0.52 24.27 -9.24
N VAL A 312 -0.98 23.04 -9.41
CA VAL A 312 -2.18 22.50 -8.76
C VAL A 312 -1.78 21.82 -7.44
N THR A 313 -2.50 22.15 -6.37
CA THR A 313 -2.28 21.64 -5.01
C THR A 313 -3.18 20.46 -4.66
N ALA A 314 -3.67 19.72 -5.65
CA ALA A 314 -4.54 18.57 -5.44
C ALA A 314 -4.34 17.52 -6.52
N LEU A 315 -4.22 16.26 -6.10
CA LEU A 315 -4.33 15.10 -6.98
C LEU A 315 -5.80 14.84 -7.29
N GLU A 316 -6.11 14.22 -8.43
CA GLU A 316 -7.46 13.67 -8.64
C GLU A 316 -7.73 12.60 -7.58
N THR A 317 -8.53 12.95 -6.56
CA THR A 317 -8.77 12.11 -5.37
C THR A 317 -9.61 10.86 -5.65
N ASN A 318 -10.26 10.80 -6.81
CA ASN A 318 -11.10 9.67 -7.21
C ASN A 318 -10.36 8.63 -8.07
N ALA A 319 -9.18 8.92 -8.59
CA ALA A 319 -8.42 7.98 -9.40
C ALA A 319 -7.52 7.13 -8.48
N PRO A 320 -7.67 5.79 -8.44
CA PRO A 320 -6.74 4.93 -7.74
C PRO A 320 -5.35 5.12 -8.34
N ARG A 321 -4.37 5.51 -7.52
CA ARG A 321 -3.01 5.85 -7.97
C ARG A 321 -1.94 4.93 -7.42
N PHE A 322 -2.26 4.24 -6.33
CA PHE A 322 -1.38 3.31 -5.67
C PHE A 322 -2.20 2.23 -4.96
N PHE A 323 -1.79 0.98 -5.15
CA PHE A 323 -2.33 -0.19 -4.47
C PHE A 323 -1.25 -0.84 -3.61
N SER A 324 -1.66 -1.54 -2.55
CA SER A 324 -0.79 -2.51 -1.91
C SER A 324 -1.47 -3.86 -1.75
N LEU A 325 -0.66 -4.91 -1.76
CA LEU A 325 -1.10 -6.28 -1.57
C LEU A 325 -0.33 -6.88 -0.41
N THR A 326 -1.03 -7.41 0.59
CA THR A 326 -0.43 -8.17 1.68
C THR A 326 -0.89 -9.61 1.60
N ILE A 327 0.03 -10.57 1.73
CA ILE A 327 -0.26 -11.99 1.53
C ILE A 327 0.31 -12.80 2.70
N ASP A 328 -0.49 -13.68 3.26
CA ASP A 328 -0.04 -14.74 4.16
C ASP A 328 -0.55 -16.12 3.69
N GLN A 329 -0.37 -17.17 4.50
CA GLN A 329 -0.81 -18.51 4.14
C GLN A 329 -2.33 -18.68 4.06
N ALA A 330 -3.13 -17.78 4.63
CA ALA A 330 -4.59 -17.88 4.67
C ALA A 330 -5.25 -17.05 3.59
N TYR A 331 -4.84 -15.79 3.41
CA TYR A 331 -5.47 -14.90 2.45
C TYR A 331 -4.53 -13.83 1.89
N ALA A 332 -4.99 -13.22 0.81
CA ALA A 332 -4.42 -12.01 0.23
C ALA A 332 -5.37 -10.84 0.48
N GLN A 333 -4.82 -9.68 0.84
CA GLN A 333 -5.55 -8.44 1.07
C GLN A 333 -5.05 -7.34 0.15
N ILE A 334 -5.95 -6.79 -0.67
CA ILE A 334 -5.67 -5.67 -1.56
C ILE A 334 -6.17 -4.39 -0.90
N ASN A 335 -5.32 -3.37 -0.87
CA ASN A 335 -5.60 -2.05 -0.32
C ASN A 335 -5.44 -0.99 -1.42
N VAL A 336 -6.26 0.05 -1.34
CA VAL A 336 -6.10 1.29 -2.12
C VAL A 336 -5.56 2.38 -1.20
N HIS A 337 -4.70 3.22 -1.76
CA HIS A 337 -4.11 4.36 -1.07
C HIS A 337 -4.57 5.66 -1.74
N TRP A 338 -4.85 6.69 -0.94
CA TRP A 338 -5.24 8.00 -1.46
C TRP A 338 -4.69 9.16 -0.64
N VAL A 339 -4.72 10.34 -1.27
CA VAL A 339 -4.36 11.61 -0.63
C VAL A 339 -5.64 12.31 -0.19
N GLY A 340 -5.70 12.70 1.08
CA GLY A 340 -6.72 13.56 1.68
C GLY A 340 -6.18 14.95 2.01
N GLY A 341 -7.07 15.85 2.40
CA GLY A 341 -6.74 17.24 2.77
C GLY A 341 -6.10 18.03 1.62
N GLY A 342 -5.27 19.01 1.98
CA GLY A 342 -4.40 19.75 1.07
C GLY A 342 -4.42 21.27 1.29
N PRO A 343 -3.38 22.01 0.86
CA PRO A 343 -3.22 23.44 1.14
C PRO A 343 -4.38 24.31 0.64
N ALA A 344 -5.08 23.88 -0.42
CA ALA A 344 -6.29 24.56 -0.91
C ALA A 344 -7.44 24.54 0.11
N GLN A 345 -7.42 23.60 1.06
CA GLN A 345 -8.40 23.44 2.14
C GLN A 345 -7.86 23.98 3.47
N GLY A 346 -6.66 24.57 3.48
CA GLY A 346 -6.00 25.09 4.69
C GLY A 346 -5.33 24.01 5.55
N GLU A 347 -5.24 22.77 5.07
CA GLU A 347 -4.73 21.62 5.82
C GLU A 347 -3.49 21.01 5.15
N PRO A 348 -2.58 20.38 5.91
CA PRO A 348 -1.52 19.57 5.32
C PRO A 348 -2.12 18.39 4.55
N TYR A 349 -1.38 17.85 3.57
CA TYR A 349 -1.78 16.61 2.93
C TYR A 349 -1.76 15.45 3.93
N SER A 350 -2.71 14.54 3.76
CA SER A 350 -2.79 13.28 4.49
C SER A 350 -2.80 12.09 3.54
N PHE A 351 -2.27 10.96 3.99
CA PHE A 351 -2.11 9.74 3.20
C PHE A 351 -2.88 8.62 3.88
N HIS A 352 -3.76 7.97 3.14
CA HIS A 352 -4.73 7.05 3.72
C HIS A 352 -4.69 5.70 3.04
N VAL A 353 -5.02 4.65 3.80
CA VAL A 353 -5.08 3.26 3.34
C VAL A 353 -6.41 2.63 3.74
N LYS A 354 -7.07 1.96 2.78
CA LYS A 354 -8.32 1.19 3.01
C LYS A 354 -8.26 -0.13 2.26
N VAL A 355 -8.77 -1.17 2.90
CA VAL A 355 -8.96 -2.49 2.27
C VAL A 355 -10.05 -2.39 1.21
N VAL A 356 -9.74 -2.90 0.01
CA VAL A 356 -10.71 -3.03 -1.10
C VAL A 356 -11.25 -4.45 -1.16
N ALA A 357 -10.37 -5.45 -1.05
CA ALA A 357 -10.75 -6.85 -1.19
C ALA A 357 -9.86 -7.77 -0.34
N ARG A 358 -10.44 -8.92 0.03
CA ARG A 358 -9.75 -10.05 0.64
C ARG A 358 -10.10 -11.32 -0.13
N HIS A 359 -9.10 -12.12 -0.47
CA HIS A 359 -9.25 -13.37 -1.20
C HIS A 359 -8.58 -14.50 -0.42
N PHE A 360 -9.37 -15.47 0.02
CA PHE A 360 -8.87 -16.65 0.74
C PHE A 360 -8.13 -17.58 -0.23
N LEU A 361 -6.96 -18.05 0.19
CA LEU A 361 -6.07 -18.86 -0.66
C LEU A 361 -6.24 -20.38 -0.43
N ASP A 362 -7.33 -20.78 0.21
CA ASP A 362 -7.70 -22.19 0.44
C ASP A 362 -8.56 -22.78 -0.68
N ASN A 363 -8.95 -21.97 -1.66
CA ASN A 363 -9.79 -22.34 -2.80
C ASN A 363 -9.27 -21.74 -4.11
N VAL A 364 -9.70 -22.34 -5.21
CA VAL A 364 -9.21 -22.04 -6.57
C VAL A 364 -9.63 -20.64 -7.00
N GLU A 365 -10.85 -20.23 -6.65
CA GLU A 365 -11.43 -18.93 -7.00
C GLU A 365 -10.62 -17.80 -6.36
N GLY A 366 -10.22 -17.93 -5.10
CA GLY A 366 -9.44 -16.92 -4.40
C GLY A 366 -8.02 -16.78 -4.94
N VAL A 367 -7.31 -17.88 -5.20
CA VAL A 367 -5.97 -17.83 -5.84
C VAL A 367 -6.07 -17.14 -7.21
N ARG A 368 -7.08 -17.49 -8.01
CA ARG A 368 -7.33 -16.85 -9.31
C ARG A 368 -7.63 -15.36 -9.18
N ALA A 369 -8.48 -14.99 -8.22
CA ALA A 369 -8.87 -13.61 -8.01
C ALA A 369 -7.65 -12.74 -7.70
N VAL A 370 -6.69 -13.23 -6.91
CA VAL A 370 -5.45 -12.49 -6.62
C VAL A 370 -4.60 -12.31 -7.87
N ALA A 371 -4.32 -13.40 -8.60
CA ALA A 371 -3.51 -13.32 -9.83
C ALA A 371 -4.15 -12.38 -10.87
N HIS A 372 -5.49 -12.44 -10.97
CA HIS A 372 -6.29 -11.62 -11.87
C HIS A 372 -6.24 -10.14 -11.46
N ALA A 373 -6.51 -9.83 -10.19
CA ALA A 373 -6.49 -8.48 -9.64
C ALA A 373 -5.11 -7.82 -9.76
N VAL A 374 -4.02 -8.54 -9.47
CA VAL A 374 -2.66 -7.99 -9.61
C VAL A 374 -2.40 -7.58 -11.04
N GLY A 375 -2.63 -8.46 -12.01
CA GLY A 375 -2.34 -8.08 -13.37
C GLY A 375 -3.34 -7.04 -13.92
N ASN A 376 -4.56 -6.94 -13.39
CA ASN A 376 -5.46 -5.82 -13.68
C ASN A 376 -4.88 -4.48 -13.21
N ILE A 377 -4.30 -4.44 -12.00
CA ILE A 377 -3.60 -3.26 -11.47
C ILE A 377 -2.40 -2.91 -12.38
N LEU A 378 -1.65 -3.91 -12.88
CA LEU A 378 -0.54 -3.67 -13.80
C LEU A 378 -1.01 -3.12 -15.16
N ASP A 379 -2.09 -3.67 -15.71
CA ASP A 379 -2.68 -3.19 -16.96
C ASP A 379 -3.19 -1.75 -16.77
N TYR A 380 -3.91 -1.47 -15.69
CA TYR A 380 -4.35 -0.12 -15.33
C TYR A 380 -3.17 0.86 -15.14
N GLY A 381 -2.06 0.38 -14.57
CA GLY A 381 -0.81 1.13 -14.47
C GLY A 381 -0.31 1.59 -15.83
N ILE A 382 -0.34 0.73 -16.85
CA ILE A 382 0.08 1.06 -18.21
C ILE A 382 -0.96 1.89 -18.98
N ASP A 383 -2.22 1.50 -18.90
CA ASP A 383 -3.29 2.04 -19.74
C ASP A 383 -3.77 3.40 -19.24
N THR A 384 -3.67 3.65 -17.94
CA THR A 384 -4.24 4.85 -17.30
C THR A 384 -3.20 5.68 -16.56
N LEU A 385 -2.43 5.08 -15.63
CA LEU A 385 -1.50 5.86 -14.81
C LEU A 385 -0.31 6.39 -15.62
N LEU A 386 0.27 5.57 -16.49
CA LEU A 386 1.45 5.96 -17.27
C LEU A 386 1.18 7.13 -18.22
N PRO A 387 0.10 7.16 -19.02
CA PRO A 387 -0.27 8.34 -19.80
C PRO A 387 -0.39 9.60 -18.95
N SER A 388 -1.07 9.53 -17.80
CA SER A 388 -1.22 10.67 -16.88
C SER A 388 0.13 11.18 -16.34
N VAL A 389 1.04 10.26 -15.99
CA VAL A 389 2.39 10.63 -15.53
C VAL A 389 3.21 11.24 -16.67
N CYS A 390 3.15 10.68 -17.88
CA CYS A 390 3.83 11.22 -19.06
C CYS A 390 3.36 12.64 -19.38
N GLU A 391 2.04 12.88 -19.39
CA GLU A 391 1.45 14.20 -19.62
C GLU A 391 1.93 15.21 -18.57
N ALA A 392 1.92 14.84 -17.30
CA ALA A 392 2.42 15.69 -16.22
C ALA A 392 3.92 15.97 -16.33
N LEU A 393 4.74 15.02 -16.80
CA LEU A 393 6.16 15.24 -17.05
C LEU A 393 6.42 16.21 -18.20
N ASP A 394 5.62 16.15 -19.26
CA ASP A 394 5.73 17.05 -20.42
C ASP A 394 5.31 18.49 -20.03
N ALA A 395 4.25 18.61 -19.21
CA ALA A 395 3.86 19.89 -18.61
C ALA A 395 4.93 20.45 -17.66
N TYR A 396 5.51 19.60 -16.80
CA TYR A 396 6.61 20.00 -15.92
C TYR A 396 7.85 20.46 -16.70
N GLU A 397 8.22 19.78 -17.79
CA GLU A 397 9.31 20.23 -18.67
C GLU A 397 9.04 21.65 -19.18
N THR A 398 7.82 21.90 -19.66
CA THR A 398 7.40 23.21 -20.16
C THR A 398 7.51 24.29 -19.07
N ALA A 399 7.06 23.99 -17.85
CA ALA A 399 7.16 24.90 -16.71
C ALA A 399 8.62 25.21 -16.33
N MET A 400 9.51 24.21 -16.37
CA MET A 400 10.94 24.42 -16.09
C MET A 400 11.60 25.31 -17.14
N VAL A 401 11.27 25.13 -18.42
CA VAL A 401 11.82 25.95 -19.51
C VAL A 401 11.34 27.40 -19.38
N ALA A 402 10.05 27.63 -19.12
CA ALA A 402 9.51 28.97 -18.90
C ALA A 402 10.21 29.69 -17.74
N ALA A 403 10.36 29.00 -16.59
CA ALA A 403 11.04 29.55 -15.42
C ALA A 403 12.52 29.88 -15.67
N ARG A 404 13.21 29.08 -16.50
CA ARG A 404 14.61 29.35 -16.90
C ARG A 404 14.70 30.57 -17.82
N ASP A 405 13.74 30.72 -18.72
CA ASP A 405 13.73 31.77 -19.74
C ASP A 405 13.10 33.09 -19.23
N GLY A 406 12.67 33.14 -17.95
CA GLY A 406 12.17 34.34 -17.28
C GLY A 406 10.76 34.77 -17.70
N ILE A 407 9.98 33.83 -18.23
CA ILE A 407 8.57 33.98 -18.58
C ILE A 407 7.72 33.47 -17.41
#